data_AF-A0A8W8L609-F1
#
_entry.id   AF-A0A8W8L609-F1
#
_cell.length_a   1.000
_cell.length_b   1.000
_cell.length_c   1.000
_cell.angle_alpha   90.00
_cell.angle_beta   90.00
_cell.angle_gamma   90.00
#
_symmetry.space_group_name_H-M   'P 1'
#
loop_
_entity.id
_entity.type
_entity.pdbx_description
1 polymer ?
#
loop_
_entity_poly.entity_id
_entity_poly.type
_entity_poly.pdbx_seq_one_letter_code
_entity_poly.pdbx_strand_id
1 'polypeptide(L)'
;MGSSKLNLPAHNLPQWPPVSEVKSSFWKHASDRKNDINKDLIMEHFSIVEENQPTKTAEQTFAGTKLLLDATRARNLGIILTGLKAEGARHIREVINSVTEDEFFPAEKLTTIRRYQPTSDDIELFKLYSDKKSTLDPVDRFMCELCEIEYIGTRLDLILLLWDFPRQLRCTHESLEELSQACSDLKTNTYLVQLMEYILAVGNVMNSSHKTHGFPLTSLRMFMDMRGKTTDFTFSHFLVVMLEEKDPEIIKWTGTMDSVIRCKDINIKALVTEVEVLKSDLTKLKKNLKHLKSKIKKPNEMETDFLHKAQHKLVEFENSMNSLEKESTNIQTTYRHLLEYFGEVSSLPSNELFSVLSDFAVKFRKATEDIDRKKRYQTLRHF
;
A
#
# COMPACT_ATOMS: atom_id res chain seq x y z
N MET A 1 2.44 -42.72 37.44
CA MET A 1 3.56 -41.75 37.42
C MET A 1 3.03 -40.47 36.79
N GLY A 2 3.07 -39.37 37.53
CA GLY A 2 2.30 -38.15 37.26
C GLY A 2 2.76 -37.40 36.02
N SER A 3 1.80 -36.97 35.21
CA SER A 3 1.98 -36.06 34.08
C SER A 3 2.28 -34.66 34.61
N SER A 4 3.56 -34.29 34.71
CA SER A 4 4.00 -32.94 35.01
C SER A 4 3.48 -32.00 33.92
N LYS A 5 2.51 -31.12 34.25
CA LYS A 5 2.14 -30.01 33.38
C LYS A 5 3.35 -29.08 33.26
N LEU A 6 3.79 -28.80 32.03
CA LEU A 6 4.77 -27.75 31.76
C LEU A 6 4.18 -26.41 32.22
N ASN A 7 4.80 -25.80 33.23
CA ASN A 7 4.38 -24.53 33.80
C ASN A 7 5.05 -23.38 33.01
N LEU A 8 4.68 -23.25 31.73
CA LEU A 8 5.09 -22.12 30.90
C LEU A 8 4.04 -20.99 31.06
N PRO A 9 4.43 -19.70 31.05
CA PRO A 9 3.48 -18.60 31.13
C PRO A 9 2.55 -18.60 29.90
N ALA A 10 1.36 -19.17 30.06
CA ALA A 10 0.36 -19.29 29.00
C ALA A 10 -0.08 -17.92 28.42
N HIS A 11 0.20 -16.81 29.13
CA HIS A 11 -0.16 -15.45 28.73
C HIS A 11 0.80 -14.80 27.72
N ASN A 12 1.99 -15.38 27.48
CA ASN A 12 2.99 -14.83 26.54
C ASN A 12 3.19 -15.68 25.27
N LEU A 13 2.52 -16.83 25.15
CA LEU A 13 2.60 -17.64 23.94
C LEU A 13 1.64 -17.05 22.88
N PRO A 14 2.11 -16.77 21.65
CA PRO A 14 1.23 -16.36 20.56
C PRO A 14 0.18 -17.45 20.32
N GLN A 15 -1.09 -17.07 20.30
CA GLN A 15 -2.17 -17.97 19.91
C GLN A 15 -2.14 -18.15 18.39
N TRP A 16 -1.85 -19.36 17.93
CA TRP A 16 -1.84 -19.68 16.51
C TRP A 16 -3.29 -19.78 16.00
N PRO A 17 -3.69 -18.99 14.98
CA PRO A 17 -5.02 -19.11 14.39
C PRO A 17 -5.17 -20.46 13.67
N PRO A 18 -6.35 -21.11 13.74
CA PRO A 18 -6.56 -22.40 13.09
C PRO A 18 -6.58 -22.26 11.56
N VAL A 19 -6.07 -23.27 10.86
CA VAL A 19 -6.17 -23.37 9.40
C VAL A 19 -7.54 -23.93 9.03
N SER A 20 -8.29 -23.20 8.18
CA SER A 20 -9.64 -23.56 7.75
C SER A 20 -9.70 -24.81 6.86
N GLU A 21 -8.68 -25.06 6.03
CA GLU A 21 -8.62 -26.23 5.15
C GLU A 21 -7.36 -27.09 5.35
N VAL A 22 -7.34 -27.84 6.45
CA VAL A 22 -6.23 -28.78 6.72
C VAL A 22 -6.13 -29.89 5.66
N LYS A 23 -7.25 -30.35 5.10
CA LYS A 23 -7.28 -31.52 4.18
C LYS A 23 -6.65 -31.25 2.80
N SER A 24 -6.66 -30.01 2.31
CA SER A 24 -6.10 -29.62 1.02
C SER A 24 -4.68 -29.04 1.15
N SER A 25 -4.22 -28.79 2.37
CA SER A 25 -2.91 -28.22 2.63
C SER A 25 -1.87 -29.27 3.04
N PHE A 26 -0.61 -28.87 3.05
CA PHE A 26 0.49 -29.74 3.48
C PHE A 26 0.31 -30.26 4.92
N TRP A 27 -0.43 -29.52 5.77
CA TRP A 27 -0.72 -29.88 7.16
C TRP A 27 -1.41 -31.24 7.31
N LYS A 28 -2.16 -31.71 6.28
CA LYS A 28 -2.73 -33.06 6.25
C LYS A 28 -1.69 -34.16 6.43
N HIS A 29 -0.48 -33.94 5.91
CA HIS A 29 0.61 -34.92 5.91
C HIS A 29 1.75 -34.51 6.85
N ALA A 30 1.62 -33.38 7.56
CA ALA A 30 2.58 -32.96 8.56
C ALA A 30 2.50 -33.89 9.78
N SER A 31 3.66 -34.29 10.31
CA SER A 31 3.75 -35.11 11.52
C SER A 31 3.99 -34.23 12.74
N ASP A 32 3.28 -34.50 13.84
CA ASP A 32 3.52 -33.88 15.14
C ASP A 32 4.85 -34.39 15.71
N ARG A 33 5.86 -33.51 15.73
CA ARG A 33 7.22 -33.80 16.23
C ARG A 33 7.40 -33.53 17.72
N LYS A 34 6.33 -33.41 18.51
CA LYS A 34 6.45 -33.14 19.97
C LYS A 34 7.38 -34.08 20.74
N ASN A 35 7.59 -35.30 20.25
CA ASN A 35 8.46 -36.29 20.87
C ASN A 35 9.95 -36.08 20.54
N ASP A 36 10.26 -35.36 19.46
CA ASP A 36 11.63 -35.00 19.07
C ASP A 36 12.15 -33.80 19.89
N ILE A 37 11.25 -33.14 20.64
CA ILE A 37 11.54 -31.90 21.36
C ILE A 37 12.06 -32.21 22.76
N ASN A 38 13.26 -31.70 23.06
CA ASN A 38 13.81 -31.72 24.40
C ASN A 38 13.06 -30.73 25.31
N LYS A 39 12.17 -31.25 26.15
CA LYS A 39 11.36 -30.46 27.08
C LYS A 39 12.21 -29.76 28.14
N ASP A 40 13.31 -30.36 28.56
CA ASP A 40 14.19 -29.80 29.58
C ASP A 40 14.96 -28.60 29.02
N LEU A 41 15.39 -28.65 27.76
CA LEU A 41 16.01 -27.51 27.07
C LEU A 41 15.03 -26.34 26.87
N ILE A 42 13.76 -26.66 26.58
CA ILE A 42 12.70 -25.64 26.54
C ILE A 42 12.50 -25.03 27.93
N MET A 43 12.50 -25.86 28.99
CA MET A 43 12.42 -25.34 30.35
C MET A 43 13.65 -24.49 30.69
N GLU A 44 14.86 -24.91 30.36
CA GLU A 44 16.08 -24.15 30.67
C GLU A 44 16.07 -22.75 30.05
N HIS A 45 15.64 -22.63 28.79
CA HIS A 45 15.71 -21.36 28.06
C HIS A 45 14.42 -20.52 28.13
N PHE A 46 13.28 -21.13 28.42
CA PHE A 46 11.96 -20.47 28.40
C PHE A 46 11.16 -20.59 29.69
N SER A 47 11.68 -21.27 30.73
CA SER A 47 11.11 -21.14 32.07
C SER A 47 11.47 -19.79 32.64
N ILE A 48 10.51 -19.19 33.34
CA ILE A 48 10.83 -18.10 34.25
C ILE A 48 11.48 -18.74 35.47
N VAL A 49 12.66 -18.27 35.87
CA VAL A 49 13.22 -18.58 37.19
C VAL A 49 12.24 -18.03 38.21
N GLU A 50 11.53 -18.89 38.93
CA GLU A 50 10.93 -18.50 40.20
C GLU A 50 12.08 -18.19 41.16
N GLU A 51 12.56 -16.94 41.14
CA GLU A 51 13.25 -16.41 42.30
C GLU A 51 12.27 -16.56 43.47
N ASN A 52 12.65 -17.39 44.45
CA ASN A 52 11.99 -17.49 45.73
C ASN A 52 11.65 -16.07 46.18
N GLN A 53 10.37 -15.72 46.14
CA GLN A 53 9.86 -14.57 46.84
C GLN A 53 10.16 -14.80 48.33
N PRO A 54 11.03 -14.00 48.99
CA PRO A 54 10.59 -13.56 50.29
C PRO A 54 9.32 -12.75 50.02
N THR A 55 8.27 -12.99 50.80
CA THR A 55 7.02 -12.23 50.82
C THR A 55 7.30 -10.72 50.84
N LYS A 56 7.45 -10.14 49.64
CA LYS A 56 7.61 -8.71 49.39
C LYS A 56 7.17 -8.46 47.95
N THR A 57 6.09 -7.71 47.82
CA THR A 57 5.69 -6.93 46.66
C THR A 57 6.90 -6.13 46.17
N ALA A 58 7.71 -6.67 45.26
CA ALA A 58 8.86 -5.96 44.70
C ALA A 58 8.41 -5.24 43.44
N GLU A 59 7.87 -4.05 43.68
CA GLU A 59 7.71 -2.97 42.73
C GLU A 59 9.06 -2.72 42.04
N GLN A 60 9.15 -2.93 40.73
CA GLN A 60 10.32 -2.51 39.97
C GLN A 60 10.37 -0.98 40.00
N THR A 61 11.24 -0.47 40.86
CA THR A 61 11.48 0.95 41.07
C THR A 61 12.60 1.39 40.12
N PHE A 62 12.24 2.00 39.00
CA PHE A 62 13.13 2.97 38.39
C PHE A 62 12.98 4.26 39.21
N ALA A 63 14.04 4.65 39.91
CA ALA A 63 14.07 5.85 40.75
C ALA A 63 12.86 5.99 41.73
N GLY A 64 12.74 5.05 42.67
CA GLY A 64 11.91 5.24 43.88
C GLY A 64 10.39 5.34 43.69
N THR A 65 9.89 5.09 42.48
CA THR A 65 8.46 5.19 42.16
C THR A 65 7.95 3.86 41.61
N LYS A 66 6.88 3.31 42.18
CA LYS A 66 6.22 2.09 41.70
C LYS A 66 5.61 2.35 40.32
N LEU A 67 6.00 1.58 39.31
CA LEU A 67 5.37 1.61 38.00
C LEU A 67 3.98 0.95 38.05
N LEU A 68 2.96 1.64 37.55
CA LEU A 68 1.57 1.19 37.52
C LEU A 68 1.24 0.42 36.22
N LEU A 69 1.86 0.80 35.10
CA LEU A 69 1.73 0.10 33.83
C LEU A 69 2.53 -1.22 33.80
N ASP A 70 2.07 -2.18 32.98
CA ASP A 70 2.88 -3.35 32.67
C ASP A 70 4.11 -2.97 31.83
N ALA A 71 5.15 -3.80 31.94
CA ALA A 71 6.45 -3.54 31.34
C ALA A 71 6.39 -3.35 29.81
N THR A 72 5.47 -4.02 29.11
CA THR A 72 5.37 -3.88 27.64
C THR A 72 4.79 -2.53 27.28
N ARG A 73 3.69 -2.13 27.90
CA ARG A 73 3.07 -0.81 27.66
C ARG A 73 4.00 0.32 28.07
N ALA A 74 4.60 0.21 29.25
CA ALA A 74 5.54 1.19 29.76
C ALA A 74 6.74 1.37 28.83
N ARG A 75 7.31 0.28 28.30
CA ARG A 75 8.41 0.36 27.34
C ARG A 75 8.00 1.05 26.04
N ASN A 76 6.88 0.66 25.45
CA ASN A 76 6.46 1.22 24.15
C ASN A 76 6.05 2.69 24.25
N LEU A 77 5.29 3.05 25.29
CA LEU A 77 4.93 4.44 25.57
C LEU A 77 6.15 5.26 26.00
N GLY A 78 7.08 4.65 26.74
CA GLY A 78 8.36 5.25 27.11
C GLY A 78 9.21 5.62 25.90
N ILE A 79 9.28 4.77 24.86
CA ILE A 79 9.96 5.09 23.60
C ILE A 79 9.32 6.32 22.94
N ILE A 80 7.99 6.37 22.85
CA ILE A 80 7.29 7.56 22.33
C ILE A 80 7.67 8.78 23.16
N LEU A 81 7.61 8.66 24.49
CA LEU A 81 7.93 9.73 25.43
C LEU A 81 9.37 10.21 25.31
N THR A 82 10.37 9.36 25.04
CA THR A 82 11.75 9.84 24.79
C THR A 82 11.86 10.73 23.56
N GLY A 83 10.98 10.52 22.57
CA GLY A 83 10.88 11.34 21.36
C GLY A 83 9.97 12.57 21.50
N LEU A 84 9.35 12.75 22.65
CA LEU A 84 8.56 13.93 23.02
C LEU A 84 9.33 14.63 24.14
N LYS A 85 9.82 15.85 23.92
CA LYS A 85 10.52 16.60 24.98
C LYS A 85 9.62 16.75 26.22
N ALA A 86 10.11 17.40 27.29
CA ALA A 86 9.46 17.55 28.61
C ALA A 86 8.00 18.10 28.67
N GLU A 87 7.34 18.34 27.53
CA GLU A 87 5.97 18.83 27.35
C GLU A 87 5.04 17.79 26.68
N GLY A 88 5.41 16.50 26.73
CA GLY A 88 4.84 15.41 25.91
C GLY A 88 3.32 15.30 25.86
N ALA A 89 2.58 15.48 26.96
CA ALA A 89 1.12 15.41 26.90
C ALA A 89 0.42 16.69 26.45
N ARG A 90 0.99 17.87 26.73
CA ARG A 90 0.47 19.12 26.18
C ARG A 90 0.55 19.06 24.66
N HIS A 91 1.70 18.66 24.15
CA HIS A 91 1.92 18.49 22.73
C HIS A 91 0.97 17.46 22.12
N ILE A 92 0.71 16.33 22.79
CA ILE A 92 -0.31 15.37 22.31
C ILE A 92 -1.70 15.98 22.27
N ARG A 93 -2.11 16.77 23.26
CA ARG A 93 -3.42 17.45 23.22
C ARG A 93 -3.53 18.42 22.04
N GLU A 94 -2.44 19.10 21.70
CA GLU A 94 -2.38 19.98 20.53
C GLU A 94 -2.46 19.14 19.24
N VAL A 95 -1.68 18.07 19.14
CA VAL A 95 -1.66 17.15 17.98
C VAL A 95 -3.03 16.50 17.75
N ILE A 96 -3.69 15.99 18.80
CA ILE A 96 -5.01 15.34 18.67
C ILE A 96 -6.17 16.34 18.46
N ASN A 97 -5.87 17.64 18.41
CA ASN A 97 -6.80 18.69 17.99
C ASN A 97 -6.26 19.43 16.75
N SER A 98 -5.33 18.82 16.01
CA SER A 98 -4.85 19.32 14.73
C SER A 98 -5.46 18.54 13.57
N VAL A 99 -5.81 19.24 12.49
CA VAL A 99 -6.29 18.65 11.23
C VAL A 99 -5.17 18.42 10.20
N THR A 100 -3.98 18.95 10.47
CA THR A 100 -2.78 18.80 9.63
C THR A 100 -1.74 17.98 10.37
N GLU A 101 -1.00 17.16 9.63
CA GLU A 101 0.12 16.40 10.18
C GLU A 101 1.15 17.34 10.79
N ASP A 102 1.63 16.95 11.97
CA ASP A 102 2.69 17.65 12.68
C ASP A 102 4.03 17.03 12.27
N GLU A 103 4.92 17.84 11.69
CA GLU A 103 6.24 17.39 11.22
C GLU A 103 7.11 16.81 12.35
N PHE A 104 6.85 17.19 13.61
CA PHE A 104 7.57 16.71 14.80
C PHE A 104 6.86 15.53 15.47
N PHE A 105 5.62 15.23 15.08
CA PHE A 105 4.80 14.13 15.56
C PHE A 105 4.18 13.32 14.40
N PRO A 106 4.94 12.41 13.76
CA PRO A 106 4.46 11.65 12.62
C PRO A 106 3.36 10.63 13.01
N ALA A 107 2.56 10.22 12.03
CA ALA A 107 1.47 9.24 12.19
C ALA A 107 1.88 7.92 12.87
N GLU A 108 3.14 7.50 12.76
CA GLU A 108 3.70 6.29 13.40
C GLU A 108 3.63 6.36 14.94
N LYS A 109 3.92 7.54 15.50
CA LYS A 109 3.80 7.78 16.95
C LYS A 109 2.34 7.71 17.37
N LEU A 110 1.42 8.31 16.60
CA LEU A 110 -0.03 8.26 16.86
C LEU A 110 -0.56 6.82 16.77
N THR A 111 -0.08 6.03 15.82
CA THR A 111 -0.46 4.62 15.67
C THR A 111 -0.02 3.80 16.89
N THR A 112 1.16 4.09 17.43
CA THR A 112 1.66 3.44 18.64
C THR A 112 0.84 3.84 19.87
N ILE A 113 0.51 5.13 20.03
CA ILE A 113 -0.42 5.58 21.09
C ILE A 113 -1.78 4.92 20.91
N ARG A 114 -2.29 4.82 19.69
CA ARG A 114 -3.59 4.19 19.40
C ARG A 114 -3.62 2.71 19.79
N ARG A 115 -2.50 2.01 19.62
CA ARG A 115 -2.33 0.61 20.03
C ARG A 115 -2.29 0.45 21.56
N TYR A 116 -1.67 1.38 22.27
CA TYR A 116 -1.48 1.32 23.73
C TYR A 116 -2.31 2.33 24.52
N GLN A 117 -3.39 2.84 23.91
CA GLN A 117 -4.26 3.86 24.47
C GLN A 117 -4.83 3.45 25.84
N PRO A 118 -5.28 4.42 26.66
CA PRO A 118 -6.02 4.13 27.89
C PRO A 118 -7.19 3.18 27.67
N THR A 119 -7.28 2.16 28.53
CA THR A 119 -8.44 1.29 28.69
C THR A 119 -9.37 1.83 29.78
N SER A 120 -10.56 1.25 29.90
CA SER A 120 -11.49 1.60 30.99
C SER A 120 -10.86 1.42 32.37
N ASP A 121 -10.12 0.33 32.56
CA ASP A 121 -9.44 0.02 33.83
C ASP A 121 -8.33 1.05 34.12
N ASP A 122 -7.58 1.47 33.10
CA ASP A 122 -6.56 2.52 33.28
C ASP A 122 -7.19 3.85 33.68
N ILE A 123 -8.33 4.21 33.07
CA ILE A 123 -9.03 5.46 33.39
C ILE A 123 -9.48 5.43 34.86
N GLU A 124 -9.98 4.30 35.36
CA GLU A 124 -10.36 4.16 36.77
C GLU A 124 -9.15 4.18 37.70
N LEU A 125 -8.07 3.49 37.35
CA LEU A 125 -6.84 3.45 38.13
C LEU A 125 -6.19 4.82 38.23
N PHE A 126 -5.95 5.48 37.10
CA PHE A 126 -5.21 6.75 37.04
C PHE A 126 -6.03 7.94 37.55
N LYS A 127 -7.36 7.85 37.64
CA LYS A 127 -8.19 8.82 38.36
C LYS A 127 -7.79 8.96 39.83
N LEU A 128 -7.33 7.88 40.47
CA LEU A 128 -6.89 7.91 41.87
C LEU A 128 -5.60 8.73 42.08
N TYR A 129 -4.89 9.04 40.99
CA TYR A 129 -3.60 9.74 40.99
C TYR A 129 -3.67 11.11 40.31
N SER A 130 -4.86 11.63 39.96
CA SER A 130 -5.03 12.91 39.26
C SER A 130 -4.35 14.08 39.99
N ASP A 131 -4.39 14.07 41.33
CA ASP A 131 -3.85 15.14 42.18
C ASP A 131 -2.38 14.87 42.60
N LYS A 132 -1.83 13.71 42.22
CA LYS A 132 -0.49 13.23 42.61
C LYS A 132 0.38 12.86 41.42
N LYS A 133 0.11 13.40 40.23
CA LYS A 133 0.88 13.11 39.00
C LYS A 133 2.39 13.31 39.11
N SER A 134 2.83 14.25 39.94
CA SER A 134 4.26 14.52 40.18
C SER A 134 4.97 13.37 40.90
N THR A 135 4.22 12.51 41.59
CA THR A 135 4.75 11.32 42.29
C THR A 135 4.72 10.07 41.43
N LEU A 136 4.36 10.16 40.15
CA LEU A 136 4.36 9.04 39.21
C LEU A 136 5.63 9.03 38.38
N ASP A 137 6.04 7.83 37.95
CA ASP A 137 7.04 7.64 36.91
C ASP A 137 6.65 8.43 35.64
N PRO A 138 7.60 8.97 34.85
CA PRO A 138 7.29 9.72 33.64
C PRO A 138 6.30 9.02 32.68
N VAL A 139 6.39 7.70 32.53
CA VAL A 139 5.50 6.97 31.61
C VAL A 139 4.09 6.79 32.19
N ASP A 140 3.98 6.58 33.50
CA ASP A 140 2.69 6.53 34.20
C ASP A 140 2.01 7.91 34.23
N ARG A 141 2.80 8.99 34.40
CA ARG A 141 2.32 10.36 34.29
C ARG A 141 1.76 10.63 32.90
N PHE A 142 2.51 10.22 31.87
CA PHE A 142 2.08 10.32 30.48
C PHE A 142 0.75 9.58 30.25
N MET A 143 0.62 8.37 30.77
CA MET A 143 -0.63 7.62 30.70
C MET A 143 -1.79 8.31 31.42
N CYS A 144 -1.54 8.86 32.61
CA CYS A 144 -2.52 9.65 33.36
C CYS A 144 -3.02 10.84 32.52
N GLU A 145 -2.13 11.52 31.80
CA GLU A 145 -2.50 12.63 30.91
C GLU A 145 -3.28 12.16 29.67
N LEU A 146 -3.00 10.98 29.13
CA LEU A 146 -3.81 10.36 28.07
C LEU A 146 -5.22 10.00 28.57
N CYS A 147 -5.36 9.53 29.81
CA CYS A 147 -6.67 9.21 30.41
C CYS A 147 -7.59 10.43 30.55
N GLU A 148 -7.02 11.63 30.61
CA GLU A 148 -7.76 12.91 30.68
C GLU A 148 -8.21 13.42 29.32
N ILE A 149 -7.86 12.74 28.23
CA ILE A 149 -8.33 13.07 26.89
C ILE A 149 -9.63 12.30 26.66
N GLU A 150 -10.75 13.03 26.66
CA GLU A 150 -12.04 12.43 26.36
C GLU A 150 -12.07 11.83 24.95
N TYR A 151 -12.52 10.58 24.86
CA TYR A 151 -12.68 9.84 23.60
C TYR A 151 -11.37 9.73 22.79
N ILE A 152 -10.22 9.61 23.48
CA ILE A 152 -8.89 9.55 22.85
C ILE A 152 -8.82 8.57 21.67
N GLY A 153 -9.40 7.36 21.79
CA GLY A 153 -9.38 6.39 20.69
C GLY A 153 -10.10 6.89 19.43
N THR A 154 -11.27 7.50 19.57
CA THR A 154 -12.00 8.09 18.43
C THR A 154 -11.26 9.30 17.85
N ARG A 155 -10.60 10.12 18.68
CA ARG A 155 -9.78 11.24 18.21
C ARG A 155 -8.57 10.77 17.42
N LEU A 156 -7.86 9.77 17.93
CA LEU A 156 -6.71 9.16 17.25
C LEU A 156 -7.14 8.51 15.93
N ASP A 157 -8.23 7.74 15.91
CA ASP A 157 -8.78 7.15 14.69
C ASP A 157 -9.17 8.23 13.67
N LEU A 158 -9.76 9.34 14.12
CA LEU A 158 -10.13 10.45 13.27
C LEU A 158 -8.91 11.15 12.66
N ILE A 159 -7.87 11.40 13.45
CA ILE A 159 -6.71 12.17 13.01
C ILE A 159 -5.78 11.37 12.11
N LEU A 160 -5.57 10.10 12.43
CA LEU A 160 -4.85 9.19 11.53
C LEU A 160 -5.49 9.16 10.14
N LEU A 161 -6.83 9.13 10.07
CA LEU A 161 -7.56 9.24 8.81
C LEU A 161 -7.42 10.63 8.17
N LEU A 162 -7.60 11.72 8.92
CA LEU A 162 -7.48 13.09 8.38
C LEU A 162 -6.11 13.36 7.77
N TRP A 163 -5.04 12.83 8.35
CA TRP A 163 -3.68 13.04 7.89
C TRP A 163 -3.33 12.18 6.67
N ASP A 164 -3.76 10.91 6.66
CA ASP A 164 -3.38 10.00 5.58
C ASP A 164 -4.24 10.15 4.32
N PHE A 165 -5.51 10.52 4.48
CA PHE A 165 -6.48 10.58 3.39
C PHE A 165 -6.07 11.47 2.21
N PRO A 166 -5.56 12.71 2.39
CA PRO A 166 -5.12 13.54 1.26
C PRO A 166 -4.05 12.90 0.39
N ARG A 167 -3.10 12.20 1.02
CA ARG A 167 -1.99 11.52 0.34
C ARG A 167 -2.53 10.37 -0.50
N GLN A 168 -3.32 9.50 0.11
CA GLN A 168 -3.92 8.35 -0.59
C GLN A 168 -4.83 8.79 -1.74
N LEU A 169 -5.66 9.82 -1.52
CA LEU A 169 -6.54 10.38 -2.55
C LEU A 169 -5.74 10.92 -3.73
N ARG A 170 -4.68 11.70 -3.47
CA ARG A 170 -3.80 12.24 -4.53
C ARG A 170 -3.13 11.13 -5.33
N CYS A 171 -2.50 10.15 -4.68
CA CYS A 171 -1.80 9.06 -5.38
C CYS A 171 -2.76 8.23 -6.25
N THR A 172 -3.99 7.99 -5.75
CA THR A 172 -5.01 7.26 -6.51
C THR A 172 -5.47 8.07 -7.73
N HIS A 173 -5.70 9.38 -7.56
CA HIS A 173 -6.06 10.29 -8.65
C HIS A 173 -4.98 10.34 -9.74
N GLU A 174 -3.72 10.56 -9.35
CA GLU A 174 -2.58 10.58 -10.28
C GLU A 174 -2.51 9.28 -11.11
N SER A 175 -2.71 8.13 -10.46
CA SER A 175 -2.72 6.82 -11.15
C SER A 175 -3.88 6.69 -12.16
N LEU A 176 -5.07 7.22 -11.84
CA LEU A 176 -6.23 7.24 -12.75
C LEU A 176 -6.01 8.17 -13.94
N GLU A 177 -5.36 9.33 -13.72
CA GLU A 177 -4.98 10.26 -14.79
C GLU A 177 -3.96 9.65 -15.74
N GLU A 178 -2.92 9.00 -15.21
CA GLU A 178 -1.91 8.31 -16.02
C GLU A 178 -2.54 7.22 -16.90
N LEU A 179 -3.44 6.42 -16.35
CA LEU A 179 -4.17 5.40 -17.09
C LEU A 179 -5.08 5.99 -18.16
N SER A 180 -5.75 7.10 -17.86
CA SER A 180 -6.59 7.81 -18.82
C SER A 180 -5.77 8.31 -20.00
N GLN A 181 -4.59 8.89 -19.72
CA GLN A 181 -3.66 9.32 -20.75
C GLN A 181 -3.14 8.13 -21.57
N ALA A 182 -2.73 7.02 -20.93
CA ALA A 182 -2.26 5.82 -21.61
C ALA A 182 -3.32 5.20 -22.53
N CYS A 183 -4.58 5.16 -22.10
CA CYS A 183 -5.69 4.69 -22.93
C CYS A 183 -5.91 5.60 -24.14
N SER A 184 -5.84 6.93 -23.93
CA SER A 184 -6.01 7.93 -24.98
C SER A 184 -4.89 7.87 -26.02
N ASP A 185 -3.64 7.83 -25.56
CA ASP A 185 -2.46 7.72 -26.41
C ASP A 185 -2.50 6.44 -27.23
N LEU A 186 -2.85 5.30 -26.61
CA LEU A 186 -2.97 4.04 -27.33
C LEU A 186 -4.08 4.09 -28.39
N LYS A 187 -5.24 4.64 -28.04
CA LYS A 187 -6.42 4.71 -28.93
C LYS A 187 -6.18 5.62 -30.14
N THR A 188 -5.40 6.68 -29.96
CA THR A 188 -5.16 7.70 -30.99
C THR A 188 -3.86 7.48 -31.77
N ASN A 189 -3.05 6.49 -31.41
CA ASN A 189 -1.81 6.16 -32.11
C ASN A 189 -2.08 5.49 -33.47
N THR A 190 -2.24 6.31 -34.50
CA THR A 190 -2.46 5.86 -35.88
C THR A 190 -1.27 5.10 -36.45
N TYR A 191 -0.04 5.43 -36.04
CA TYR A 191 1.16 4.72 -36.47
C TYR A 191 1.21 3.29 -35.92
N LEU A 192 0.77 3.05 -34.67
CA LEU A 192 0.64 1.70 -34.14
C LEU A 192 -0.37 0.88 -34.96
N VAL A 193 -1.51 1.47 -35.32
CA VAL A 193 -2.53 0.76 -36.11
C VAL A 193 -1.95 0.34 -37.46
N GLN A 194 -1.26 1.24 -38.17
CA GLN A 194 -0.60 0.90 -39.44
C GLN A 194 0.51 -0.14 -39.25
N LEU A 195 1.30 -0.04 -38.17
CA LEU A 195 2.30 -1.06 -37.82
C LEU A 195 1.65 -2.44 -37.64
N MET A 196 0.48 -2.53 -37.00
CA MET A 196 -0.25 -3.78 -36.86
C MET A 196 -0.69 -4.34 -38.21
N GLU A 197 -1.10 -3.49 -39.17
CA GLU A 197 -1.44 -3.90 -40.53
C GLU A 197 -0.22 -4.52 -41.25
N TYR A 198 0.96 -3.92 -41.11
CA TYR A 198 2.20 -4.48 -41.63
C TYR A 198 2.54 -5.82 -40.97
N ILE A 199 2.42 -5.93 -39.65
CA ILE A 199 2.66 -7.19 -38.92
C ILE A 199 1.67 -8.27 -39.38
N LEU A 200 0.40 -7.92 -39.60
CA LEU A 200 -0.63 -8.83 -40.13
C LEU A 200 -0.23 -9.33 -41.52
N ALA A 201 0.16 -8.44 -42.41
CA ALA A 201 0.58 -8.79 -43.77
C ALA A 201 1.79 -9.74 -43.75
N VAL A 202 2.80 -9.44 -42.94
CA VAL A 202 3.98 -10.30 -42.78
C VAL A 202 3.61 -11.65 -42.20
N GLY A 203 2.78 -11.69 -41.16
CA GLY A 203 2.26 -12.92 -40.56
C GLY A 203 1.53 -13.79 -41.56
N ASN A 204 0.66 -13.21 -42.39
CA ASN A 204 -0.09 -13.91 -43.43
C ASN A 204 0.80 -14.45 -44.57
N VAL A 205 1.91 -13.76 -44.88
CA VAL A 205 2.89 -14.25 -45.87
C VAL A 205 3.69 -15.42 -45.30
N MET A 206 4.12 -15.34 -44.03
CA MET A 206 4.88 -16.41 -43.38
C MET A 206 4.02 -17.65 -43.11
N ASN A 207 2.75 -17.48 -42.77
CA ASN A 207 1.80 -18.55 -42.47
C ASN A 207 0.85 -18.81 -43.65
N SER A 208 1.42 -19.20 -44.79
CA SER A 208 0.69 -19.34 -46.06
C SER A 208 -0.51 -20.31 -46.04
N SER A 209 -0.57 -21.23 -45.07
CA SER A 209 -1.67 -22.19 -44.90
C SER A 209 -2.87 -21.64 -44.11
N HIS A 210 -2.71 -20.56 -43.34
CA HIS A 210 -3.75 -20.01 -42.47
C HIS A 210 -3.73 -18.47 -42.50
N LYS A 211 -4.51 -17.88 -43.39
CA LYS A 211 -4.70 -16.42 -43.43
C LYS A 211 -5.65 -15.97 -42.33
N THR A 212 -5.26 -14.96 -41.56
CA THR A 212 -6.11 -14.28 -40.59
C THR A 212 -6.44 -12.84 -41.04
N HIS A 213 -7.55 -12.32 -40.54
CA HIS A 213 -8.02 -10.94 -40.82
C HIS A 213 -7.63 -9.96 -39.70
N GLY A 214 -7.05 -10.45 -38.60
CA GLY A 214 -6.61 -9.63 -37.48
C GLY A 214 -5.98 -10.48 -36.36
N PHE A 215 -5.39 -9.80 -35.39
CA PHE A 215 -4.84 -10.41 -34.17
C PHE A 215 -4.88 -9.39 -33.02
N PRO A 216 -5.04 -9.82 -31.76
CA PRO A 216 -5.02 -8.92 -30.61
C PRO A 216 -3.61 -8.40 -30.33
N LEU A 217 -3.49 -7.19 -29.77
CA LEU A 217 -2.21 -6.57 -29.38
C LEU A 217 -1.36 -7.48 -28.48
N THR A 218 -1.99 -8.25 -27.59
CA THR A 218 -1.33 -9.23 -26.73
C THR A 218 -0.51 -10.27 -27.51
N SER A 219 -0.88 -10.56 -28.76
CA SER A 219 -0.11 -11.47 -29.65
C SER A 219 1.25 -10.91 -30.05
N LEU A 220 1.53 -9.60 -29.86
CA LEU A 220 2.85 -9.02 -30.10
C LEU A 220 3.96 -9.73 -29.33
N ARG A 221 3.63 -10.35 -28.17
CA ARG A 221 4.54 -11.22 -27.42
C ARG A 221 5.14 -12.35 -28.24
N MET A 222 4.37 -12.93 -29.16
CA MET A 222 4.82 -14.05 -29.99
C MET A 222 5.93 -13.63 -30.96
N PHE A 223 5.89 -12.39 -31.44
CA PHE A 223 6.84 -11.86 -32.41
C PHE A 223 8.09 -11.28 -31.75
N MET A 224 7.98 -10.85 -30.49
CA MET A 224 9.03 -10.18 -29.74
C MET A 224 10.32 -11.00 -29.57
N ASP A 225 10.25 -12.32 -29.60
CA ASP A 225 11.40 -13.22 -29.46
C ASP A 225 11.79 -13.93 -30.77
N MET A 226 11.08 -13.65 -31.86
CA MET A 226 11.39 -14.23 -33.16
C MET A 226 12.70 -13.65 -33.70
N ARG A 227 13.64 -14.54 -34.01
CA ARG A 227 14.97 -14.20 -34.56
C ARG A 227 15.06 -14.56 -36.03
N GLY A 228 15.84 -13.78 -36.76
CA GLY A 228 16.22 -14.05 -38.13
C GLY A 228 17.38 -15.04 -38.20
N LYS A 229 18.10 -15.00 -39.32
CA LYS A 229 19.25 -15.89 -39.58
C LYS A 229 20.39 -15.70 -38.59
N THR A 230 20.54 -14.52 -38.03
CA THR A 230 21.56 -14.19 -37.02
C THR A 230 20.89 -13.88 -35.69
N THR A 231 21.59 -14.14 -34.59
CA THR A 231 21.05 -13.94 -33.25
C THR A 231 20.80 -12.47 -32.92
N ASP A 232 21.50 -11.54 -33.59
CA ASP A 232 21.37 -10.10 -33.40
C ASP A 232 20.23 -9.48 -34.24
N PHE A 233 19.66 -10.21 -35.19
CA PHE A 233 18.56 -9.72 -36.03
C PHE A 233 17.24 -10.31 -35.56
N THR A 234 16.33 -9.47 -35.06
CA THR A 234 15.02 -9.87 -34.55
C THR A 234 13.89 -9.44 -35.48
N PHE A 235 12.67 -9.87 -35.20
CA PHE A 235 11.51 -9.39 -35.95
C PHE A 235 11.35 -7.86 -35.91
N SER A 236 11.65 -7.22 -34.77
CA SER A 236 11.66 -5.75 -34.69
C SER A 236 12.66 -5.13 -35.67
N HIS A 237 13.85 -5.73 -35.85
CA HIS A 237 14.81 -5.25 -36.86
C HIS A 237 14.27 -5.41 -38.28
N PHE A 238 13.64 -6.56 -38.56
CA PHE A 238 12.99 -6.78 -39.85
C PHE A 238 11.91 -5.74 -40.15
N LEU A 239 11.03 -5.45 -39.18
CA LEU A 239 10.00 -4.44 -39.32
C LEU A 239 10.60 -3.06 -39.58
N VAL A 240 11.62 -2.64 -38.81
CA VAL A 240 12.26 -1.34 -39.01
C VAL A 240 12.84 -1.23 -40.43
N VAL A 241 13.65 -2.20 -40.89
CA VAL A 241 14.24 -2.17 -42.24
C VAL A 241 13.13 -2.07 -43.31
N MET A 242 12.07 -2.86 -43.16
CA MET A 242 10.95 -2.85 -44.10
C MET A 242 10.21 -1.51 -44.11
N LEU A 243 9.97 -0.93 -42.94
CA LEU A 243 9.27 0.37 -42.80
C LEU A 243 10.13 1.53 -43.31
N GLU A 244 11.45 1.50 -43.13
CA GLU A 244 12.35 2.51 -43.70
C GLU A 244 12.26 2.59 -45.23
N GLU A 245 11.95 1.47 -45.90
CA GLU A 245 11.77 1.43 -47.35
C GLU A 245 10.35 1.77 -47.80
N LYS A 246 9.33 1.44 -47.00
CA LYS A 246 7.91 1.50 -47.41
C LYS A 246 7.15 2.66 -46.81
N ASP A 247 7.32 2.91 -45.52
CA ASP A 247 6.60 3.94 -44.78
C ASP A 247 7.39 4.39 -43.54
N PRO A 248 8.39 5.29 -43.71
CA PRO A 248 9.33 5.66 -42.65
C PRO A 248 8.67 6.36 -41.45
N GLU A 249 7.51 7.00 -41.66
CA GLU A 249 6.83 7.76 -40.60
C GLU A 249 6.32 6.84 -39.48
N ILE A 250 5.94 5.60 -39.82
CA ILE A 250 5.45 4.60 -38.85
C ILE A 250 6.50 4.25 -37.80
N ILE A 251 7.80 4.38 -38.10
CA ILE A 251 8.89 4.09 -37.14
C ILE A 251 8.75 4.94 -35.87
N LYS A 252 8.10 6.11 -35.96
CA LYS A 252 7.86 7.04 -34.86
C LYS A 252 6.73 6.60 -33.92
N TRP A 253 6.07 5.46 -34.14
CA TRP A 253 4.92 5.00 -33.35
C TRP A 253 5.21 4.93 -31.83
N THR A 254 6.46 4.67 -31.42
CA THR A 254 6.84 4.62 -30.01
C THR A 254 6.89 5.99 -29.33
N GLY A 255 6.85 7.09 -30.09
CA GLY A 255 6.99 8.45 -29.58
C GLY A 255 5.84 8.92 -28.67
N THR A 256 4.66 8.28 -28.76
CA THR A 256 3.50 8.56 -27.90
C THR A 256 3.26 7.47 -26.86
N MET A 257 4.20 6.53 -26.68
CA MET A 257 4.01 5.38 -25.78
C MET A 257 4.52 5.60 -24.35
N ASP A 258 5.01 6.79 -24.01
CA ASP A 258 5.60 7.05 -22.69
C ASP A 258 4.59 6.87 -21.53
N SER A 259 3.33 7.25 -21.73
CA SER A 259 2.24 7.02 -20.75
C SER A 259 1.97 5.52 -20.57
N VAL A 260 1.89 4.76 -21.67
CA VAL A 260 1.72 3.30 -21.67
C VAL A 260 2.87 2.62 -20.95
N ILE A 261 4.10 3.10 -21.16
CA ILE A 261 5.30 2.56 -20.49
C ILE A 261 5.24 2.79 -18.97
N ARG A 262 4.82 3.98 -18.52
CA ARG A 262 4.63 4.26 -17.07
C ARG A 262 3.52 3.42 -16.46
N CYS A 263 2.45 3.16 -17.21
CA CYS A 263 1.29 2.39 -16.74
C CYS A 263 1.46 0.87 -16.79
N LYS A 264 2.62 0.34 -17.22
CA LYS A 264 2.81 -1.11 -17.42
C LYS A 264 2.58 -1.96 -16.16
N ASP A 265 2.77 -1.38 -14.99
CA ASP A 265 2.64 -2.06 -13.69
C ASP A 265 1.32 -1.70 -12.98
N ILE A 266 0.49 -0.83 -13.56
CA ILE A 266 -0.75 -0.32 -12.94
C ILE A 266 -1.96 -1.17 -13.34
N ASN A 267 -2.65 -1.71 -12.35
CA ASN A 267 -3.86 -2.52 -12.53
C ASN A 267 -5.13 -1.73 -12.18
N ILE A 268 -6.00 -1.51 -13.17
CA ILE A 268 -7.28 -0.79 -13.00
C ILE A 268 -8.15 -1.44 -11.91
N LYS A 269 -8.21 -2.78 -11.83
CA LYS A 269 -9.04 -3.46 -10.81
C LYS A 269 -8.50 -3.21 -9.41
N ALA A 270 -7.18 -3.18 -9.23
CA ALA A 270 -6.57 -2.88 -7.93
C ALA A 270 -6.88 -1.43 -7.52
N LEU A 271 -6.76 -0.47 -8.44
CA LEU A 271 -7.14 0.92 -8.18
C LEU A 271 -8.61 1.09 -7.83
N VAL A 272 -9.52 0.35 -8.48
CA VAL A 272 -10.94 0.35 -8.11
C VAL A 272 -11.12 -0.10 -6.66
N THR A 273 -10.42 -1.16 -6.23
CA THR A 273 -10.41 -1.59 -4.84
C THR A 273 -9.83 -0.52 -3.89
N GLU A 274 -8.78 0.20 -4.30
CA GLU A 274 -8.23 1.31 -3.52
C GLU A 274 -9.25 2.46 -3.34
N VAL A 275 -10.00 2.81 -4.40
CA VAL A 275 -11.10 3.79 -4.31
C VAL A 275 -12.20 3.34 -3.34
N GLU A 276 -12.53 2.04 -3.32
CA GLU A 276 -13.50 1.48 -2.36
C GLU A 276 -12.99 1.55 -0.91
N VAL A 277 -11.69 1.30 -0.69
CA VAL A 277 -11.04 1.45 0.62
C VAL A 277 -11.09 2.91 1.07
N LEU A 278 -10.72 3.85 0.21
CA LEU A 278 -10.83 5.29 0.48
C LEU A 278 -12.27 5.70 0.85
N LYS A 279 -13.27 5.19 0.12
CA LYS A 279 -14.68 5.45 0.45
C LYS A 279 -15.08 4.92 1.84
N SER A 280 -14.59 3.73 2.19
CA SER A 280 -14.78 3.14 3.52
C SER A 280 -14.13 4.01 4.60
N ASP A 281 -12.92 4.50 4.35
CA ASP A 281 -12.18 5.35 5.27
C ASP A 281 -12.83 6.73 5.46
N LEU A 282 -13.36 7.33 4.39
CA LEU A 282 -14.17 8.55 4.48
C LEU A 282 -15.44 8.32 5.33
N THR A 283 -16.07 7.15 5.20
CA THR A 283 -17.23 6.78 6.02
C THR A 283 -16.86 6.65 7.49
N LYS A 284 -15.69 6.07 7.81
CA LYS A 284 -15.17 6.00 9.18
C LYS A 284 -14.87 7.39 9.73
N LEU A 285 -14.24 8.26 8.95
CA LEU A 285 -13.95 9.66 9.30
C LEU A 285 -15.25 10.39 9.66
N LYS A 286 -16.26 10.32 8.79
CA LYS A 286 -17.60 10.91 9.00
C LYS A 286 -18.26 10.39 10.28
N LYS A 287 -18.21 9.07 10.51
CA LYS A 287 -18.77 8.44 11.71
C LYS A 287 -18.07 8.92 12.98
N ASN A 288 -16.74 8.96 12.98
CA ASN A 288 -15.94 9.37 14.14
C ASN A 288 -16.17 10.85 14.46
N LEU A 289 -16.18 11.73 13.45
CA LEU A 289 -16.47 13.14 13.65
C LEU A 289 -17.89 13.37 14.19
N LYS A 290 -18.89 12.67 13.65
CA LYS A 290 -20.27 12.72 14.16
C LYS A 290 -20.36 12.24 15.61
N HIS A 291 -19.63 11.17 15.95
CA HIS A 291 -19.57 10.66 17.32
C HIS A 291 -19.05 11.72 18.28
N LEU A 292 -17.89 12.33 17.98
CA LEU A 292 -17.29 13.37 18.81
C LEU A 292 -18.22 14.57 18.98
N LYS A 293 -18.79 15.10 17.90
CA LYS A 293 -19.78 16.21 17.94
C LYS A 293 -21.00 15.91 18.82
N SER A 294 -21.44 14.64 18.86
CA SER A 294 -22.62 14.26 19.65
C SER A 294 -22.32 14.11 21.15
N LYS A 295 -21.10 13.69 21.48
CA LYS A 295 -20.66 13.35 22.83
C LYS A 295 -20.07 14.53 23.58
N ILE A 296 -19.29 15.36 22.91
CA ILE A 296 -18.70 16.57 23.51
C ILE A 296 -19.78 17.65 23.59
N LYS A 297 -20.37 17.84 24.79
CA LYS A 297 -21.47 18.80 25.00
C LYS A 297 -21.01 20.25 25.16
N LYS A 298 -19.80 20.46 25.68
CA LYS A 298 -19.22 21.77 25.96
C LYS A 298 -17.75 21.78 25.53
N PRO A 299 -17.47 21.82 24.21
CA PRO A 299 -16.10 21.87 23.73
C PRO A 299 -15.42 23.16 24.20
N ASN A 300 -14.14 23.09 24.52
CA ASN A 300 -13.32 24.28 24.69
C ASN A 300 -13.01 24.94 23.33
N GLU A 301 -12.30 26.07 23.33
CA GLU A 301 -11.99 26.83 22.11
C GLU A 301 -11.20 26.00 21.09
N MET A 302 -10.16 25.28 21.54
CA MET A 302 -9.32 24.42 20.70
C MET A 302 -10.13 23.27 20.07
N GLU A 303 -11.00 22.64 20.85
CA GLU A 303 -11.88 21.56 20.36
C GLU A 303 -12.92 22.09 19.38
N THR A 304 -13.46 23.28 19.62
CA THR A 304 -14.43 23.92 18.73
C THR A 304 -13.80 24.21 17.37
N ASP A 305 -12.60 24.80 17.38
CA ASP A 305 -11.83 25.08 16.17
C ASP A 305 -11.48 23.77 15.42
N PHE A 306 -10.99 22.75 16.11
CA PHE A 306 -10.73 21.44 15.53
C PHE A 306 -11.97 20.83 14.86
N LEU A 307 -13.11 20.77 15.56
CA LEU A 307 -14.34 20.17 15.02
C LEU A 307 -14.88 20.93 13.81
N HIS A 308 -14.67 22.25 13.75
CA HIS A 308 -15.02 23.08 12.60
C HIS A 308 -14.10 22.80 11.40
N LYS A 309 -12.77 22.84 11.62
CA LYS A 309 -11.77 22.54 10.59
C LYS A 309 -11.90 21.11 10.04
N ALA A 310 -12.10 20.12 10.91
CA ALA A 310 -12.30 18.73 10.52
C ALA A 310 -13.59 18.55 9.70
N GLN A 311 -14.66 19.30 10.03
CA GLN A 311 -15.88 19.30 9.23
C GLN A 311 -15.68 19.91 7.85
N HIS A 312 -14.92 21.00 7.75
CA HIS A 312 -14.58 21.61 6.47
C HIS A 312 -13.79 20.63 5.59
N LYS A 313 -12.75 20.00 6.15
CA LYS A 313 -11.96 18.97 5.46
C LYS A 313 -12.80 17.79 5.01
N LEU A 314 -13.75 17.33 5.83
CA LEU A 314 -14.67 16.27 5.45
C LEU A 314 -15.50 16.63 4.20
N VAL A 315 -16.00 17.87 4.10
CA VAL A 315 -16.75 18.32 2.92
C VAL A 315 -15.85 18.37 1.68
N GLU A 316 -14.61 18.84 1.82
CA GLU A 316 -13.61 18.79 0.74
C GLU A 316 -13.37 17.35 0.27
N PHE A 317 -13.15 16.42 1.20
CA PHE A 317 -12.93 15.01 0.91
C PHE A 317 -14.14 14.33 0.26
N GLU A 318 -15.36 14.65 0.69
CA GLU A 318 -16.59 14.16 0.05
C GLU A 318 -16.67 14.60 -1.42
N ASN A 319 -16.33 15.86 -1.71
CA ASN A 319 -16.31 16.36 -3.09
C ASN A 319 -15.22 15.69 -3.94
N SER A 320 -14.00 15.59 -3.41
CA SER A 320 -12.89 14.92 -4.12
C SER A 320 -13.18 13.45 -4.36
N MET A 321 -13.76 12.73 -3.39
CA MET A 321 -14.16 11.33 -3.57
C MET A 321 -15.24 11.17 -4.65
N ASN A 322 -16.22 12.07 -4.71
CA ASN A 322 -17.23 12.03 -5.77
C ASN A 322 -16.62 12.22 -7.17
N SER A 323 -15.54 13.01 -7.31
CA SER A 323 -14.79 13.11 -8.57
C SER A 323 -14.04 11.82 -8.88
N LEU A 324 -13.30 11.32 -7.89
CA LEU A 324 -12.48 10.11 -8.00
C LEU A 324 -13.32 8.87 -8.39
N GLU A 325 -14.53 8.73 -7.83
CA GLU A 325 -15.46 7.65 -8.20
C GLU A 325 -15.93 7.74 -9.65
N LYS A 326 -16.17 8.95 -10.16
CA LYS A 326 -16.54 9.17 -11.56
C LYS A 326 -15.38 8.85 -12.49
N GLU A 327 -14.17 9.32 -12.16
CA GLU A 327 -12.96 9.01 -12.91
C GLU A 327 -12.68 7.50 -12.93
N SER A 328 -12.79 6.84 -11.78
CA SER A 328 -12.67 5.38 -11.65
C SER A 328 -13.69 4.60 -12.50
N THR A 329 -14.93 5.07 -12.57
CA THR A 329 -15.97 4.47 -13.43
C THR A 329 -15.68 4.73 -14.92
N ASN A 330 -15.20 5.94 -15.24
CA ASN A 330 -14.87 6.35 -16.59
C ASN A 330 -13.67 5.57 -17.15
N ILE A 331 -12.62 5.34 -16.35
CA ILE A 331 -11.45 4.59 -16.81
C ILE A 331 -11.78 3.12 -17.07
N GLN A 332 -12.63 2.50 -16.25
CA GLN A 332 -13.10 1.13 -16.49
C GLN A 332 -13.86 1.03 -17.83
N THR A 333 -14.73 2.01 -18.09
CA THR A 333 -15.50 2.09 -19.34
C THR A 333 -14.58 2.33 -20.55
N THR A 334 -13.65 3.28 -20.42
CA THR A 334 -12.67 3.62 -21.46
C THR A 334 -11.79 2.42 -21.80
N TYR A 335 -11.27 1.73 -20.79
CA TYR A 335 -10.43 0.55 -20.99
C TYR A 335 -11.21 -0.61 -21.62
N ARG A 336 -12.48 -0.83 -21.23
CA ARG A 336 -13.33 -1.82 -21.90
C ARG A 336 -13.51 -1.51 -23.39
N HIS A 337 -13.79 -0.26 -23.75
CA HIS A 337 -13.88 0.15 -25.16
C HIS A 337 -12.54 0.03 -25.90
N LEU A 338 -11.42 0.22 -25.20
CA LEU A 338 -10.08 0.02 -25.75
C LEU A 338 -9.84 -1.45 -26.10
N LEU A 339 -10.21 -2.37 -25.20
CA LEU A 339 -10.15 -3.81 -25.44
C LEU A 339 -11.02 -4.22 -26.63
N GLU A 340 -12.27 -3.74 -26.68
CA GLU A 340 -13.17 -3.99 -27.80
C GLU A 340 -12.59 -3.49 -29.13
N TYR A 341 -11.99 -2.29 -29.13
CA TYR A 341 -11.39 -1.71 -30.33
C TYR A 341 -10.23 -2.52 -30.90
N PHE A 342 -9.36 -3.06 -30.03
CA PHE A 342 -8.21 -3.87 -30.45
C PHE A 342 -8.52 -5.38 -30.52
N GLY A 343 -9.77 -5.79 -30.32
CA GLY A 343 -10.18 -7.19 -30.36
C GLY A 343 -9.60 -8.06 -29.24
N GLU A 344 -9.29 -7.44 -28.09
CA GLU A 344 -8.78 -8.13 -26.91
C GLU A 344 -9.89 -8.83 -26.12
N VAL A 345 -9.51 -9.79 -25.28
CA VAL A 345 -10.45 -10.41 -24.34
C VAL A 345 -10.89 -9.40 -23.29
N SER A 346 -12.21 -9.30 -23.03
CA SER A 346 -12.79 -8.30 -22.12
C SER A 346 -12.31 -8.40 -20.67
N SER A 347 -11.75 -9.55 -20.27
CA SER A 347 -11.21 -9.80 -18.94
C SER A 347 -9.73 -9.44 -18.80
N LEU A 348 -9.06 -9.00 -19.87
CA LEU A 348 -7.61 -8.74 -19.91
C LEU A 348 -7.21 -7.66 -18.90
N PRO A 349 -6.30 -7.94 -17.94
CA PRO A 349 -5.79 -6.93 -17.02
C PRO A 349 -5.02 -5.80 -17.73
N SER A 350 -5.20 -4.55 -17.28
CA SER A 350 -4.56 -3.36 -17.88
C SER A 350 -3.04 -3.42 -17.88
N ASN A 351 -2.46 -3.84 -16.76
CA ASN A 351 -1.02 -4.01 -16.63
C ASN A 351 -0.48 -5.05 -17.62
N GLU A 352 -1.27 -6.08 -17.96
CA GLU A 352 -0.84 -7.08 -18.94
C GLU A 352 -0.77 -6.49 -20.35
N LEU A 353 -1.81 -5.79 -20.80
CA LEU A 353 -1.83 -5.13 -22.10
C LEU A 353 -0.70 -4.09 -22.21
N PHE A 354 -0.59 -3.21 -21.22
CA PHE A 354 0.42 -2.15 -21.22
C PHE A 354 1.84 -2.70 -21.11
N SER A 355 2.06 -3.81 -20.39
CA SER A 355 3.35 -4.51 -20.38
C SER A 355 3.73 -5.04 -21.76
N VAL A 356 2.82 -5.69 -22.49
CA VAL A 356 3.09 -6.18 -23.86
C VAL A 356 3.58 -5.04 -24.76
N LEU A 357 2.84 -3.93 -24.74
CA LEU A 357 3.11 -2.76 -25.57
C LEU A 357 4.41 -2.06 -25.17
N SER A 358 4.65 -1.92 -23.87
CA SER A 358 5.87 -1.36 -23.32
C SER A 358 7.10 -2.16 -23.75
N ASP A 359 7.06 -3.49 -23.59
CA ASP A 359 8.15 -4.38 -23.98
C ASP A 359 8.40 -4.33 -25.49
N PHE A 360 7.33 -4.33 -26.28
CA PHE A 360 7.44 -4.23 -27.73
C PHE A 360 8.02 -2.89 -28.18
N ALA A 361 7.57 -1.78 -27.58
CA ALA A 361 8.09 -0.44 -27.87
C ALA A 361 9.58 -0.31 -27.50
N VAL A 362 10.00 -0.86 -26.37
CA VAL A 362 11.41 -0.88 -25.96
C VAL A 362 12.25 -1.69 -26.94
N LYS A 363 11.82 -2.91 -27.31
CA LYS A 363 12.52 -3.75 -28.29
C LYS A 363 12.57 -3.09 -29.68
N PHE A 364 11.50 -2.42 -30.08
CA PHE A 364 11.43 -1.71 -31.36
C PHE A 364 12.39 -0.52 -31.40
N ARG A 365 12.39 0.35 -30.37
CA ARG A 365 13.35 1.47 -30.26
C ARG A 365 14.80 1.00 -30.33
N LYS A 366 15.13 -0.07 -29.60
CA LYS A 366 16.46 -0.68 -29.65
C LYS A 366 16.83 -1.16 -31.06
N ALA A 367 15.91 -1.80 -31.76
CA ALA A 367 16.16 -2.24 -33.14
C ALA A 367 16.39 -1.06 -34.09
N THR A 368 15.65 0.04 -33.94
CA THR A 368 15.87 1.29 -34.69
C THR A 368 17.27 1.84 -34.44
N GLU A 369 17.68 1.97 -33.18
CA GLU A 369 19.01 2.44 -32.80
C GLU A 369 20.14 1.53 -33.33
N ASP A 370 19.94 0.22 -33.29
CA ASP A 370 20.90 -0.77 -33.79
C ASP A 370 21.09 -0.68 -35.32
N ILE A 371 20.00 -0.45 -36.07
CA ILE A 371 20.02 -0.24 -37.53
C ILE A 371 20.70 1.08 -37.89
N ASP A 372 20.33 2.18 -37.23
CA ASP A 372 20.95 3.48 -37.43
C ASP A 372 22.46 3.43 -37.17
N ARG A 373 22.86 2.76 -36.09
CA ARG A 373 24.27 2.58 -35.74
C ARG A 373 25.00 1.79 -36.83
N LYS A 374 24.43 0.70 -37.33
CA LYS A 374 25.03 -0.10 -38.42
C LYS A 374 25.19 0.73 -39.70
N LYS A 375 24.21 1.54 -40.07
CA LYS A 375 24.29 2.44 -41.23
C LYS A 375 25.42 3.45 -41.10
N ARG A 376 25.51 4.14 -39.95
CA ARG A 376 26.60 5.11 -39.69
C ARG A 376 27.99 4.47 -39.81
N TYR A 377 28.19 3.27 -39.27
CA TYR A 377 29.46 2.54 -39.41
C TYR A 377 29.78 2.17 -40.86
N GLN A 378 28.79 1.80 -41.66
CA GLN A 378 29.00 1.49 -43.07
C GLN A 378 29.38 2.74 -43.86
N THR A 379 28.72 3.88 -43.62
CA THR A 379 29.08 5.17 -44.25
C THR A 379 30.51 5.58 -43.91
N LEU A 380 30.93 5.48 -42.64
CA LEU A 380 32.28 5.81 -42.19
C LEU A 380 33.38 4.88 -42.74
N ARG A 381 33.04 3.67 -43.19
CA ARG A 381 33.99 2.73 -43.81
C ARG A 381 34.22 2.99 -45.31
N HIS A 382 33.35 3.79 -45.94
CA HIS A 382 33.43 4.13 -47.36
C HIS A 382 34.10 5.50 -47.59
N PHE A 383 34.44 6.21 -46.52
CA PHE A 383 35.39 7.33 -46.47
C PHE A 383 36.70 6.82 -45.89
#